data_AF-A0A9Q8T7W0-F1
#
_entry.id   AF-A0A9Q8T7W0-F1
#
_cell.length_a   1.000
_cell.length_b   1.000
_cell.length_c   1.000
_cell.angle_alpha   90.00
_cell.angle_beta   90.00
_cell.angle_gamma   90.00
#
_symmetry.space_group_name_H-M   'P 1'
#
loop_
_entity.id
_entity.type
_entity.pdbx_description
1 polymer ?
#
loop_
_entity_poly.entity_id
_entity_poly.type
_entity_poly.pdbx_seq_one_letter_code
_entity_poly.pdbx_strand_id
1 'polypeptide(L)'
;MAISQTPSRITVQPIVPAADSDVDFGATISNADIENLTDADFDVIREALFKHQVLVIKNQGHASPKAQFEITQKFDPDSGENYGHGKTLDAKRSILHPDLKTIPHQPQVQVIGNGFVEEYEGLKNIQLRHPHHRTFHATTIPDEDDLDFTRFYRWHIDAALYGLAPPVATTLLAVRVPGGRKQTLRYDDGTDEEMTVPLGTTAFVSGYAMYDNLSPEDQEFVRTTKVEYAPHPYVWMSSAKSRSTGLGMVSEGKEVPLDDLPPIDEEKIQILPMCWRNPVTDRLALQVHPSAVRKLHLADGTVVEDLAEVRETVHRLQRPGISPKNVYAHDWEQGDFVIFHNRGVIHSVVGAFAEDEVRLFRQCNIAAARLPQGPVEVAAAV
;
A
#
# COMPACT_ATOMS: atom_id res chain seq x y z
N MET A 1 -33.52 16.02 22.98
CA MET A 1 -34.18 15.57 21.74
C MET A 1 -33.21 14.63 21.04
N ALA A 2 -33.54 13.34 20.93
CA ALA A 2 -32.74 12.41 20.16
C ALA A 2 -32.92 12.76 18.68
N ILE A 3 -31.88 13.26 18.03
CA ILE A 3 -31.89 13.48 16.58
C ILE A 3 -31.95 12.07 15.99
N SER A 4 -33.10 11.71 15.41
CA SER A 4 -33.27 10.46 14.68
C SER A 4 -32.28 10.49 13.51
N GLN A 5 -31.12 9.84 13.65
CA GLN A 5 -30.20 9.68 12.54
C GLN A 5 -30.90 8.85 11.46
N THR A 6 -30.87 9.33 10.22
CA THR A 6 -31.41 8.58 9.09
C THR A 6 -30.55 7.32 8.94
N PRO A 7 -31.15 6.11 8.89
CA PRO A 7 -30.37 4.89 8.73
C PRO A 7 -29.65 4.89 7.37
N SER A 8 -28.44 4.35 7.34
CA SER A 8 -27.69 4.19 6.10
C SER A 8 -28.44 3.32 5.10
N ARG A 9 -28.33 3.67 3.81
CA ARG A 9 -28.82 2.86 2.69
C ARG A 9 -27.70 2.11 1.96
N ILE A 10 -26.47 2.24 2.46
CA ILE A 10 -25.32 1.57 1.89
C ILE A 10 -25.51 0.06 1.99
N THR A 11 -25.15 -0.63 0.90
CA THR A 11 -25.06 -2.09 0.89
C THR A 11 -23.63 -2.51 0.64
N VAL A 12 -23.16 -3.48 1.42
CA VAL A 12 -21.82 -4.07 1.30
C VAL A 12 -21.97 -5.44 0.67
N GLN A 13 -21.32 -5.67 -0.46
CA GLN A 13 -21.30 -6.96 -1.14
C GLN A 13 -19.85 -7.43 -1.28
N PRO A 14 -19.44 -8.54 -0.61
CA PRO A 14 -18.12 -9.10 -0.80
C PRO A 14 -17.84 -9.40 -2.28
N ILE A 15 -16.61 -9.13 -2.71
CA ILE A 15 -16.17 -9.50 -4.06
C ILE A 15 -16.12 -11.02 -4.12
N VAL A 16 -16.71 -11.58 -5.18
CA VAL A 16 -16.67 -13.02 -5.42
C VAL A 16 -15.37 -13.32 -6.18
N PRO A 17 -14.43 -14.08 -5.60
CA PRO A 17 -13.19 -14.44 -6.28
C PRO A 17 -13.46 -15.35 -7.48
N ALA A 18 -12.53 -15.36 -8.43
CA ALA A 18 -12.53 -16.36 -9.50
C ALA A 18 -12.30 -17.76 -8.91
N ALA A 19 -12.67 -18.82 -9.66
CA ALA A 19 -12.62 -20.20 -9.16
C ALA A 19 -11.19 -20.69 -8.81
N ASP A 20 -10.17 -20.07 -9.38
CA ASP A 20 -8.75 -20.32 -9.20
C ASP A 20 -8.07 -19.32 -8.24
N SER A 21 -8.86 -18.48 -7.57
CA SER A 21 -8.38 -17.47 -6.65
C SER A 21 -8.71 -17.82 -5.20
N ASP A 22 -7.71 -17.70 -4.33
CA ASP A 22 -7.81 -17.86 -2.87
C ASP A 22 -8.10 -16.53 -2.16
N VAL A 23 -8.37 -15.45 -2.91
CA VAL A 23 -8.68 -14.12 -2.36
C VAL A 23 -9.97 -14.19 -1.52
N ASP A 24 -9.85 -13.90 -0.22
CA ASP A 24 -10.94 -13.93 0.77
C ASP A 24 -11.39 -12.52 1.22
N PHE A 25 -10.92 -11.48 0.53
CA PHE A 25 -11.13 -10.09 0.88
C PHE A 25 -11.63 -9.26 -0.31
N GLY A 26 -12.07 -8.05 -0.03
CA GLY A 26 -12.67 -7.15 -1.01
C GLY A 26 -14.19 -7.06 -0.85
N ALA A 27 -14.75 -5.86 -0.99
CA ALA A 27 -16.19 -5.65 -1.12
C ALA A 27 -16.53 -4.46 -2.03
N THR A 28 -17.63 -4.58 -2.76
CA THR A 28 -18.27 -3.46 -3.45
C THR A 28 -19.26 -2.79 -2.50
N ILE A 29 -19.28 -1.47 -2.54
CA ILE A 29 -20.17 -0.61 -1.76
C ILE A 29 -21.11 0.09 -2.73
N SER A 30 -22.41 -0.12 -2.57
CA SER A 30 -23.44 0.53 -3.39
C SER A 30 -24.27 1.51 -2.55
N ASN A 31 -24.94 2.44 -3.22
CA ASN A 31 -25.73 3.52 -2.61
C ASN A 31 -24.92 4.46 -1.71
N ALA A 32 -23.63 4.63 -2.02
CA ALA A 32 -22.76 5.60 -1.37
C ALA A 32 -22.45 6.76 -2.34
N ASP A 33 -22.42 7.98 -1.79
CA ASP A 33 -21.92 9.18 -2.45
C ASP A 33 -20.88 9.80 -1.51
N ILE A 34 -19.60 9.68 -1.87
CA ILE A 34 -18.51 10.12 -0.99
C ILE A 34 -18.50 11.63 -0.75
N GLU A 35 -19.13 12.42 -1.63
CA GLU A 35 -19.27 13.87 -1.44
C GLU A 35 -20.25 14.21 -0.29
N ASN A 36 -21.23 13.35 -0.05
CA ASN A 36 -22.37 13.64 0.83
C ASN A 36 -22.64 12.51 1.85
N LEU A 37 -21.58 11.93 2.44
CA LEU A 37 -21.74 10.87 3.43
C LEU A 37 -22.29 11.38 4.76
N THR A 38 -23.29 10.66 5.29
CA THR A 38 -23.69 10.80 6.69
C THR A 38 -22.74 10.04 7.61
N ASP A 39 -22.79 10.29 8.92
CA ASP A 39 -22.00 9.51 9.88
C ASP A 39 -22.45 8.04 9.92
N ALA A 40 -23.75 7.77 9.74
CA ALA A 40 -24.26 6.40 9.64
C ALA A 40 -23.73 5.66 8.41
N ASP A 41 -23.56 6.35 7.28
CA ASP A 41 -22.92 5.79 6.09
C ASP A 41 -21.45 5.48 6.35
N PHE A 42 -20.74 6.42 7.00
CA PHE A 42 -19.35 6.22 7.35
C PHE A 42 -19.16 5.05 8.32
N ASP A 43 -20.03 4.85 9.30
CA ASP A 43 -19.95 3.70 10.21
C ASP A 43 -20.03 2.35 9.47
N VAL A 44 -20.91 2.24 8.47
CA VAL A 44 -21.00 1.04 7.61
C VAL A 44 -19.72 0.87 6.80
N ILE A 45 -19.21 1.93 6.17
CA ILE A 45 -17.95 1.90 5.40
C ILE A 45 -16.77 1.53 6.31
N ARG A 46 -16.73 2.05 7.53
CA ARG A 46 -15.67 1.78 8.50
C ARG A 46 -15.64 0.32 8.90
N GLU A 47 -16.79 -0.23 9.29
CA GLU A 47 -16.90 -1.65 9.64
C GLU A 47 -16.56 -2.55 8.44
N ALA A 48 -17.06 -2.20 7.24
CA ALA A 48 -16.76 -2.92 6.03
C ALA A 48 -15.26 -2.90 5.70
N LEU A 49 -14.57 -1.78 5.89
CA LEU A 49 -13.14 -1.67 5.60
C LEU A 49 -12.33 -2.63 6.47
N PHE A 50 -12.60 -2.67 7.77
CA PHE A 50 -11.85 -3.56 8.66
C PHE A 50 -12.19 -5.05 8.46
N LYS A 51 -13.38 -5.39 7.94
CA LYS A 51 -13.75 -6.79 7.64
C LYS A 51 -13.27 -7.25 6.27
N HIS A 52 -13.39 -6.40 5.26
CA HIS A 52 -13.16 -6.75 3.85
C HIS A 52 -11.87 -6.16 3.28
N GLN A 53 -11.16 -5.32 4.03
CA GLN A 53 -9.81 -4.80 3.76
C GLN A 53 -9.70 -3.85 2.55
N VAL A 54 -10.38 -4.12 1.45
CA VAL A 54 -10.44 -3.28 0.24
C VAL A 54 -11.90 -3.06 -0.12
N LEU A 55 -12.30 -1.81 -0.29
CA LEU A 55 -13.65 -1.41 -0.66
C LEU A 55 -13.63 -0.69 -2.01
N VAL A 56 -14.59 -0.99 -2.87
CA VAL A 56 -14.78 -0.35 -4.17
C VAL A 56 -16.13 0.36 -4.18
N ILE A 57 -16.14 1.67 -4.38
CA ILE A 57 -17.36 2.47 -4.63
C ILE A 57 -17.30 2.95 -6.09
N LYS A 58 -18.28 2.54 -6.90
CA LYS A 58 -18.35 2.90 -8.32
C LYS A 58 -18.91 4.32 -8.51
N ASN A 59 -18.62 4.92 -9.67
CA ASN A 59 -19.24 6.18 -10.16
C ASN A 59 -19.06 7.41 -9.23
N GLN A 60 -17.89 7.57 -8.63
CA GLN A 60 -17.55 8.68 -7.73
C GLN A 60 -16.71 9.78 -8.40
N GLY A 61 -16.72 9.86 -9.74
CA GLY A 61 -15.91 10.82 -10.49
C GLY A 61 -16.25 12.29 -10.20
N HIS A 62 -17.44 12.57 -9.66
CA HIS A 62 -17.89 13.90 -9.26
C HIS A 62 -17.27 14.38 -7.94
N ALA A 63 -16.75 13.47 -7.11
CA ALA A 63 -16.33 13.78 -5.76
C ALA A 63 -15.13 14.74 -5.73
N SER A 64 -15.20 15.76 -4.89
CA SER A 64 -14.14 16.74 -4.71
C SER A 64 -12.89 16.16 -4.03
N PRO A 65 -11.69 16.74 -4.22
CA PRO A 65 -10.52 16.39 -3.43
C PRO A 65 -10.76 16.55 -1.92
N LYS A 66 -11.57 17.53 -1.52
CA LYS A 66 -11.97 17.75 -0.13
C LYS A 66 -12.74 16.56 0.43
N ALA A 67 -13.77 16.08 -0.26
CA ALA A 67 -14.53 14.90 0.16
C ALA A 67 -13.65 13.65 0.30
N GLN A 68 -12.72 13.44 -0.64
CA GLN A 68 -11.74 12.36 -0.56
C GLN A 68 -10.84 12.49 0.68
N PHE A 69 -10.36 13.70 0.99
CA PHE A 69 -9.58 13.94 2.20
C PHE A 69 -10.41 13.66 3.47
N GLU A 70 -11.62 14.21 3.56
CA GLU A 70 -12.49 14.08 4.73
C GLU A 70 -12.82 12.61 5.04
N ILE A 71 -13.23 11.81 4.06
CA ILE A 71 -13.49 10.37 4.29
C ILE A 71 -12.22 9.62 4.69
N THR A 72 -11.05 9.97 4.13
CA THR A 72 -9.77 9.34 4.49
C THR A 72 -9.41 9.66 5.94
N GLN A 73 -9.55 10.92 6.35
CA GLN A 73 -9.26 11.38 7.71
C GLN A 73 -10.22 10.79 8.74
N LYS A 74 -11.50 10.56 8.39
CA LYS A 74 -12.48 9.98 9.33
C LYS A 74 -12.09 8.60 9.87
N PHE A 75 -11.19 7.85 9.21
CA PHE A 75 -10.66 6.59 9.75
C PHE A 75 -9.68 6.76 10.93
N ASP A 76 -9.11 7.95 11.08
CA ASP A 76 -8.30 8.35 12.23
C ASP A 76 -8.54 9.84 12.54
N PRO A 77 -9.65 10.18 13.25
CA PRO A 77 -10.02 11.58 13.51
C PRO A 77 -8.99 12.36 14.33
N ASP A 78 -8.12 11.67 15.06
CA ASP A 78 -7.02 12.25 15.83
C ASP A 78 -5.79 12.55 14.94
N SER A 79 -5.80 12.12 13.67
CA SER A 79 -4.70 12.36 12.74
C SER A 79 -4.57 13.84 12.39
N GLY A 80 -3.32 14.27 12.17
CA GLY A 80 -3.06 15.61 11.65
C GLY A 80 -3.46 15.73 10.17
N GLU A 81 -3.00 16.80 9.53
CA GLU A 81 -3.21 17.02 8.09
C GLU A 81 -2.00 16.60 7.24
N ASN A 82 -1.00 15.98 7.85
CA ASN A 82 0.23 15.59 7.17
C ASN A 82 -0.01 14.38 6.28
N TYR A 83 0.41 14.48 5.02
CA TYR A 83 0.45 13.35 4.10
C TYR A 83 1.29 12.19 4.69
N GLY A 84 0.91 10.94 4.44
CA GLY A 84 1.46 9.76 5.10
C GLY A 84 2.98 9.55 4.96
N HIS A 85 3.57 10.14 3.91
CA HIS A 85 5.02 10.14 3.67
C HIS A 85 5.75 11.41 4.16
N GLY A 86 5.04 12.37 4.76
CA GLY A 86 5.59 13.64 5.23
C GLY A 86 6.12 14.53 4.09
N LYS A 87 6.92 15.54 4.44
CA LYS A 87 7.71 16.31 3.48
C LYS A 87 9.07 15.63 3.29
N THR A 88 9.43 15.27 2.06
CA THR A 88 10.75 14.72 1.77
C THR A 88 11.83 15.78 1.94
N LEU A 89 12.68 15.65 2.97
CA LEU A 89 13.78 16.59 3.24
C LEU A 89 14.83 16.62 2.11
N ASP A 90 15.04 15.49 1.44
CA ASP A 90 15.88 15.38 0.23
C ASP A 90 15.10 14.77 -0.94
N ALA A 91 14.22 15.60 -1.49
CA ALA A 91 13.35 15.27 -2.61
C ALA A 91 14.10 14.70 -3.83
N LYS A 92 15.35 15.11 -4.09
CA LYS A 92 16.09 14.69 -5.29
C LYS A 92 16.66 13.28 -5.18
N ARG A 93 16.97 12.81 -3.97
CA ARG A 93 17.54 11.46 -3.72
C ARG A 93 16.47 10.42 -3.37
N SER A 94 15.24 10.85 -3.07
CA SER A 94 14.15 9.95 -2.69
C SER A 94 13.53 9.24 -3.90
N ILE A 95 13.29 7.93 -3.75
CA ILE A 95 12.61 7.12 -4.77
C ILE A 95 11.11 7.43 -4.93
N LEU A 96 10.51 8.24 -4.04
CA LEU A 96 9.07 8.59 -4.08
C LEU A 96 8.76 9.88 -4.85
N HIS A 97 9.77 10.73 -5.10
CA HIS A 97 9.55 12.08 -5.60
C HIS A 97 9.07 12.21 -7.06
N PRO A 98 9.45 11.36 -8.04
CA PRO A 98 9.07 11.63 -9.43
C PRO A 98 7.57 11.50 -9.72
N ASP A 99 6.80 10.87 -8.83
CA ASP A 99 5.49 10.32 -9.20
C ASP A 99 4.28 11.13 -8.67
N LEU A 100 4.48 12.02 -7.69
CA LEU A 100 3.40 12.74 -6.99
C LEU A 100 3.30 14.22 -7.44
N LYS A 101 2.08 14.70 -7.70
CA LYS A 101 1.77 16.14 -7.89
C LYS A 101 0.71 16.60 -6.89
N THR A 102 1.05 17.55 -6.02
CA THR A 102 0.15 18.00 -4.95
C THR A 102 -0.94 18.94 -5.47
N ILE A 103 -2.21 18.67 -5.14
CA ILE A 103 -3.33 19.57 -5.49
C ILE A 103 -3.22 20.87 -4.65
N PRO A 104 -3.10 22.06 -5.26
CA PRO A 104 -2.84 23.30 -4.51
C PRO A 104 -3.91 23.69 -3.49
N HIS A 105 -5.19 23.41 -3.81
CA HIS A 105 -6.32 23.77 -2.95
C HIS A 105 -6.69 22.69 -1.92
N GLN A 106 -6.12 21.48 -2.05
CA GLN A 106 -6.25 20.37 -1.10
C GLN A 106 -4.95 19.53 -1.04
N PRO A 107 -3.88 20.02 -0.37
CA PRO A 107 -2.55 19.43 -0.44
C PRO A 107 -2.40 18.00 0.09
N GLN A 108 -3.39 17.50 0.82
CA GLN A 108 -3.46 16.13 1.32
C GLN A 108 -3.76 15.12 0.21
N VAL A 109 -4.29 15.59 -0.93
CA VAL A 109 -4.58 14.78 -2.10
C VAL A 109 -3.51 15.00 -3.16
N GLN A 110 -2.90 13.90 -3.59
CA GLN A 110 -1.87 13.88 -4.63
C GLN A 110 -2.46 13.36 -5.94
N VAL A 111 -1.99 13.90 -7.05
CA VAL A 111 -2.27 13.43 -8.39
C VAL A 111 -1.13 12.50 -8.82
N ILE A 112 -1.50 11.30 -9.25
CA ILE A 112 -0.59 10.25 -9.76
C ILE A 112 -1.10 9.73 -11.10
N GLY A 113 -0.22 9.13 -11.91
CA GLY A 113 -0.64 8.56 -13.18
C GLY A 113 0.46 8.46 -14.22
N ASN A 114 0.08 8.55 -15.48
CA ASN A 114 0.97 8.48 -16.64
C ASN A 114 0.54 9.50 -17.69
N GLY A 115 1.50 10.03 -18.45
CA GLY A 115 1.24 10.89 -19.60
C GLY A 115 1.07 12.36 -19.24
N PHE A 116 0.87 13.16 -20.28
CA PHE A 116 0.70 14.61 -20.17
C PHE A 116 -0.74 14.98 -19.83
N VAL A 117 -0.90 15.95 -18.90
CA VAL A 117 -2.19 16.52 -18.50
C VAL A 117 -2.10 18.03 -18.53
N GLU A 118 -2.91 18.66 -19.39
CA GLU A 118 -2.92 20.11 -19.59
C GLU A 118 -3.38 20.87 -18.36
N GLU A 119 -4.50 20.46 -17.75
CA GLU A 119 -5.01 21.07 -16.52
C GLU A 119 -5.81 20.07 -15.70
N TYR A 120 -5.60 20.07 -14.38
CA TYR A 120 -6.40 19.29 -13.43
C TYR A 120 -6.28 19.87 -12.01
N GLU A 121 -7.41 20.19 -11.37
CA GLU A 121 -7.46 20.65 -9.96
C GLU A 121 -6.52 21.83 -9.64
N GLY A 122 -6.34 22.75 -10.60
CA GLY A 122 -5.45 23.91 -10.49
C GLY A 122 -3.98 23.65 -10.86
N LEU A 123 -3.60 22.40 -11.15
CA LEU A 123 -2.33 22.05 -11.77
C LEU A 123 -2.40 22.31 -13.27
N LYS A 124 -1.30 22.81 -13.86
CA LYS A 124 -1.20 23.09 -15.30
C LYS A 124 0.05 22.46 -15.91
N ASN A 125 -0.08 21.92 -17.11
CA ASN A 125 0.99 21.32 -17.92
C ASN A 125 1.84 20.31 -17.14
N ILE A 126 1.19 19.36 -16.46
CA ILE A 126 1.88 18.35 -15.67
C ILE A 126 2.19 17.12 -16.51
N GLN A 127 3.43 16.63 -16.39
CA GLN A 127 3.80 15.30 -16.85
C GLN A 127 3.73 14.33 -15.67
N LEU A 128 2.84 13.36 -15.78
CA LEU A 128 2.76 12.23 -14.85
C LEU A 128 3.63 11.09 -15.38
N ARG A 129 4.19 10.31 -14.46
CA ARG A 129 5.05 9.16 -14.77
C ARG A 129 4.59 7.98 -13.93
N HIS A 130 4.20 6.90 -14.60
CA HIS A 130 3.87 5.69 -13.89
C HIS A 130 5.16 5.03 -13.37
N PRO A 131 5.19 4.55 -12.10
CA PRO A 131 6.32 3.80 -11.60
C PRO A 131 6.53 2.54 -12.42
N HIS A 132 7.78 2.24 -12.78
CA HIS A 132 8.09 1.19 -13.73
C HIS A 132 9.21 0.29 -13.22
N HIS A 133 9.07 -1.03 -13.34
CA HIS A 133 10.04 -2.01 -12.81
C HIS A 133 11.49 -1.70 -13.22
N ARG A 134 11.71 -1.33 -14.49
CA ARG A 134 13.02 -0.96 -15.05
C ARG A 134 13.84 0.06 -14.26
N THR A 135 13.20 0.95 -13.50
CA THR A 135 13.91 1.97 -12.72
C THR A 135 14.30 1.47 -11.33
N PHE A 136 13.64 0.44 -10.81
CA PHE A 136 13.74 0.02 -9.41
C PHE A 136 14.26 -1.41 -9.22
N HIS A 137 14.04 -2.32 -10.18
CA HIS A 137 14.42 -3.73 -10.08
C HIS A 137 15.87 -3.96 -10.49
N ALA A 138 16.46 -5.05 -10.00
CA ALA A 138 17.81 -5.47 -10.33
C ALA A 138 17.91 -6.08 -11.75
N THR A 139 16.81 -6.67 -12.20
CA THR A 139 16.63 -7.18 -13.57
C THR A 139 15.43 -6.48 -14.21
N THR A 140 15.39 -6.45 -15.53
CA THR A 140 14.33 -5.77 -16.28
C THR A 140 13.79 -6.70 -17.36
N ILE A 141 12.51 -6.55 -17.68
CA ILE A 141 11.93 -7.09 -18.92
C ILE A 141 12.63 -6.39 -20.11
N PRO A 142 12.99 -7.11 -21.20
CA PRO A 142 13.54 -6.52 -22.41
C PRO A 142 12.61 -5.46 -23.03
N ASP A 143 13.19 -4.44 -23.67
CA ASP A 143 12.39 -3.34 -24.22
C ASP A 143 11.41 -3.80 -25.32
N GLU A 144 11.73 -4.86 -26.09
CA GLU A 144 10.81 -5.44 -27.08
C GLU A 144 9.55 -6.07 -26.47
N ASP A 145 9.60 -6.47 -25.20
CA ASP A 145 8.55 -7.19 -24.47
C ASP A 145 7.75 -6.27 -23.54
N ASP A 146 8.23 -5.05 -23.26
CA ASP A 146 7.82 -4.26 -22.12
C ASP A 146 6.38 -3.73 -22.17
N LEU A 147 5.73 -3.71 -23.34
CA LEU A 147 4.31 -3.40 -23.43
C LEU A 147 3.43 -4.64 -23.23
N ASP A 148 3.89 -5.83 -23.57
CA ASP A 148 3.10 -7.06 -23.39
C ASP A 148 3.31 -7.68 -22.00
N PHE A 149 4.48 -7.45 -21.41
CA PHE A 149 4.88 -8.02 -20.12
C PHE A 149 5.16 -6.93 -19.08
N THR A 150 4.83 -7.23 -17.83
CA THR A 150 5.07 -6.31 -16.70
C THR A 150 5.49 -7.08 -15.44
N ARG A 151 5.83 -6.34 -14.38
CA ARG A 151 6.10 -6.85 -13.03
C ARG A 151 5.34 -6.01 -12.01
N PHE A 152 5.21 -6.52 -10.80
CA PHE A 152 4.88 -5.67 -9.66
C PHE A 152 5.99 -4.64 -9.49
N TYR A 153 5.65 -3.35 -9.39
CA TYR A 153 6.66 -2.32 -9.19
C TYR A 153 7.34 -2.47 -7.82
N ARG A 154 6.55 -2.41 -6.75
CA ARG A 154 7.02 -2.51 -5.37
C ARG A 154 5.88 -2.89 -4.44
N TRP A 155 5.97 -4.04 -3.79
CA TRP A 155 5.08 -4.40 -2.70
C TRP A 155 5.40 -3.58 -1.45
N HIS A 156 4.41 -2.86 -0.94
CA HIS A 156 4.62 -1.94 0.17
C HIS A 156 3.36 -1.67 1.00
N ILE A 157 3.61 -1.01 2.13
CA ILE A 157 2.64 -0.32 2.98
C ILE A 157 2.85 1.18 2.73
N ASP A 158 1.78 1.95 2.57
CA ASP A 158 1.92 3.41 2.55
C ASP A 158 2.37 3.87 3.94
N ALA A 159 3.61 4.33 4.08
CA ALA A 159 4.14 4.80 5.36
C ALA A 159 5.46 5.58 5.17
N ALA A 160 5.71 6.58 6.02
CA ALA A 160 7.04 7.18 6.11
C ALA A 160 8.07 6.22 6.74
N LEU A 161 7.63 5.40 7.70
CA LEU A 161 8.45 4.48 8.52
C LEU A 161 9.60 5.15 9.30
N TYR A 162 9.51 6.48 9.43
CA TYR A 162 10.44 7.31 10.18
C TYR A 162 9.68 8.54 10.69
N GLY A 163 9.49 8.64 12.01
CA GLY A 163 8.82 9.76 12.69
C GLY A 163 7.30 9.89 12.52
N LEU A 164 6.69 9.31 11.48
CA LEU A 164 5.24 9.37 11.23
C LEU A 164 4.59 7.99 11.25
N ALA A 165 3.50 7.83 12.01
CA ALA A 165 2.82 6.54 12.09
C ALA A 165 2.18 6.16 10.74
N PRO A 166 2.24 4.86 10.35
CA PRO A 166 1.60 4.39 9.13
C PRO A 166 0.11 4.75 9.05
N PRO A 167 -0.39 5.35 7.95
CA PRO A 167 -1.82 5.58 7.70
C PRO A 167 -2.71 4.38 8.03
N VAL A 168 -3.91 4.63 8.55
CA VAL A 168 -4.93 3.58 8.79
C VAL A 168 -5.54 3.12 7.47
N ALA A 169 -5.93 4.07 6.64
CA ALA A 169 -6.53 3.84 5.33
C ALA A 169 -5.85 4.71 4.26
N THR A 170 -5.86 4.21 3.02
CA THR A 170 -5.51 4.97 1.83
C THR A 170 -6.72 4.95 0.90
N THR A 171 -6.96 6.08 0.22
CA THR A 171 -7.98 6.19 -0.82
C THR A 171 -7.38 6.52 -2.17
N LEU A 172 -7.96 5.93 -3.21
CA LEU A 172 -7.61 6.15 -4.61
C LEU A 172 -8.88 6.45 -5.40
N LEU A 173 -8.87 7.50 -6.22
CA LEU A 173 -9.93 7.78 -7.17
C LEU A 173 -9.39 7.72 -8.60
N ALA A 174 -10.04 6.91 -9.44
CA ALA A 174 -9.79 6.84 -10.87
C ALA A 174 -10.47 8.01 -11.60
N VAL A 175 -9.70 8.98 -12.08
CA VAL A 175 -10.21 10.12 -12.84
C VAL A 175 -10.20 9.82 -14.34
N ARG A 176 -9.09 9.26 -14.82
CA ARG A 176 -8.93 8.77 -16.20
C ARG A 176 -8.19 7.45 -16.17
N VAL A 177 -8.81 6.44 -16.75
CA VAL A 177 -8.25 5.09 -16.92
C VAL A 177 -8.05 4.86 -18.41
N PRO A 178 -6.83 4.49 -18.86
CA PRO A 178 -6.63 4.08 -20.24
C PRO A 178 -7.29 2.72 -20.47
N GLY A 179 -8.00 2.57 -21.58
CA GLY A 179 -8.72 1.34 -21.89
C GLY A 179 -7.89 0.39 -22.76
N GLY A 180 -8.33 -0.86 -22.81
CA GLY A 180 -8.21 -1.66 -24.03
C GLY A 180 -7.11 -2.72 -24.09
N ARG A 181 -6.16 -2.78 -23.15
CA ARG A 181 -5.18 -3.88 -23.13
C ARG A 181 -4.88 -4.41 -21.73
N LYS A 182 -4.52 -5.69 -21.72
CA LYS A 182 -4.00 -6.43 -20.57
C LYS A 182 -2.52 -6.70 -20.80
N GLN A 183 -1.80 -7.00 -19.73
CA GLN A 183 -0.41 -7.40 -19.77
C GLN A 183 -0.25 -8.74 -19.04
N THR A 184 0.80 -9.48 -19.38
CA THR A 184 1.23 -10.64 -18.61
C THR A 184 2.23 -10.19 -17.56
N LEU A 185 1.85 -10.30 -16.29
CA LEU A 185 2.75 -10.09 -15.18
C LEU A 185 3.63 -11.33 -15.00
N ARG A 186 4.95 -11.15 -15.00
CA ARG A 186 5.93 -12.19 -14.73
C ARG A 186 6.56 -12.01 -13.35
N TYR A 187 6.82 -13.10 -12.64
CA TYR A 187 7.53 -13.04 -11.36
C TYR A 187 9.05 -13.11 -11.54
N ASP A 188 9.51 -13.89 -12.54
CA ASP A 188 10.92 -14.04 -12.94
C ASP A 188 11.88 -14.33 -11.77
N ASP A 189 11.39 -15.02 -10.73
CA ASP A 189 12.17 -15.43 -9.55
C ASP A 189 12.42 -16.94 -9.50
N GLY A 190 12.19 -17.63 -10.62
CA GLY A 190 12.42 -19.07 -10.80
C GLY A 190 11.22 -19.96 -10.48
N THR A 191 10.05 -19.40 -10.17
CA THR A 191 8.81 -20.17 -9.94
C THR A 191 7.99 -20.42 -11.20
N ASP A 192 8.34 -19.76 -12.31
CA ASP A 192 7.54 -19.71 -13.55
C ASP A 192 6.10 -19.20 -13.35
N GLU A 193 5.83 -18.51 -12.22
CA GLU A 193 4.53 -17.90 -11.98
C GLU A 193 4.32 -16.69 -12.89
N GLU A 194 3.13 -16.63 -13.51
CA GLU A 194 2.66 -15.49 -14.29
C GLU A 194 1.17 -15.25 -13.99
N MET A 195 0.68 -14.03 -14.25
CA MET A 195 -0.76 -13.74 -14.22
C MET A 195 -1.13 -12.65 -15.22
N THR A 196 -2.34 -12.73 -15.80
CA THR A 196 -2.86 -11.65 -16.64
C THR A 196 -3.42 -10.53 -15.78
N VAL A 197 -3.00 -9.30 -16.04
CA VAL A 197 -3.44 -8.09 -15.32
C VAL A 197 -3.98 -7.03 -16.28
N PRO A 198 -5.03 -6.29 -15.90
CA PRO A 198 -5.39 -5.04 -16.58
C PRO A 198 -4.25 -4.01 -16.55
N LEU A 199 -4.16 -3.17 -17.59
CA LEU A 199 -3.18 -2.08 -17.63
C LEU A 199 -3.42 -1.09 -16.47
N GLY A 200 -2.38 -0.81 -15.68
CA GLY A 200 -2.46 0.19 -14.61
C GLY A 200 -3.17 -0.28 -13.35
N THR A 201 -3.30 -1.58 -13.18
CA THR A 201 -3.86 -2.23 -12.00
C THR A 201 -3.15 -1.79 -10.72
N THR A 202 -3.92 -1.75 -9.64
CA THR A 202 -3.38 -1.81 -8.28
C THR A 202 -3.62 -3.23 -7.76
N ALA A 203 -2.54 -3.93 -7.45
CA ALA A 203 -2.57 -5.28 -6.91
C ALA A 203 -2.53 -5.22 -5.38
N PHE A 204 -3.38 -6.01 -4.74
CA PHE A 204 -3.49 -6.12 -3.28
C PHE A 204 -3.33 -7.57 -2.85
N VAL A 205 -2.74 -7.78 -1.68
CA VAL A 205 -2.68 -9.06 -0.98
C VAL A 205 -2.96 -8.86 0.50
N SER A 206 -3.64 -9.81 1.13
CA SER A 206 -4.03 -9.70 2.53
C SER A 206 -2.91 -10.14 3.47
N GLY A 207 -2.47 -9.25 4.36
CA GLY A 207 -1.56 -9.60 5.45
C GLY A 207 -2.18 -10.60 6.43
N TYR A 208 -3.52 -10.62 6.56
CA TYR A 208 -4.22 -11.61 7.37
C TYR A 208 -4.13 -13.00 6.75
N ALA A 209 -4.43 -13.13 5.45
CA ALA A 209 -4.29 -14.40 4.75
C ALA A 209 -2.83 -14.89 4.74
N MET A 210 -1.85 -13.99 4.65
CA MET A 210 -0.44 -14.36 4.82
C MET A 210 -0.18 -14.98 6.19
N TYR A 211 -0.62 -14.34 7.26
CA TYR A 211 -0.45 -14.84 8.63
C TYR A 211 -1.17 -16.18 8.87
N ASP A 212 -2.41 -16.30 8.39
CA ASP A 212 -3.23 -17.51 8.58
C ASP A 212 -2.62 -18.73 7.86
N ASN A 213 -1.85 -18.51 6.79
CA ASN A 213 -1.18 -19.56 6.02
C ASN A 213 0.24 -19.91 6.52
N LEU A 214 0.76 -19.21 7.54
CA LEU A 214 2.05 -19.54 8.13
C LEU A 214 2.00 -20.88 8.89
N SER A 215 3.17 -21.52 9.00
CA SER A 215 3.34 -22.65 9.92
C SER A 215 3.13 -22.22 11.37
N PRO A 216 2.77 -23.11 12.32
CA PRO A 216 2.64 -22.74 13.73
C PRO A 216 3.92 -22.12 14.32
N GLU A 217 5.09 -22.59 13.90
CA GLU A 217 6.40 -22.04 14.29
C GLU A 217 6.57 -20.61 13.76
N ASP A 218 6.27 -20.38 12.48
CA ASP A 218 6.33 -19.05 11.89
C ASP A 218 5.29 -18.11 12.51
N GLN A 219 4.09 -18.58 12.83
CA GLN A 219 3.08 -17.80 13.53
C GLN A 219 3.61 -17.32 14.88
N GLU A 220 4.25 -18.18 15.66
CA GLU A 220 4.83 -17.76 16.93
C GLU A 220 6.00 -16.79 16.75
N PHE A 221 6.86 -17.04 15.77
CA PHE A 221 7.96 -16.15 15.42
C PHE A 221 7.46 -14.74 15.08
N VAL A 222 6.49 -14.60 14.17
CA VAL A 222 6.00 -13.28 13.72
C VAL A 222 5.15 -12.57 14.76
N ARG A 223 4.52 -13.31 15.68
CA ARG A 223 3.77 -12.71 16.80
C ARG A 223 4.66 -12.07 17.83
N THR A 224 5.86 -12.59 18.02
CA THR A 224 6.79 -12.17 19.08
C THR A 224 7.93 -11.30 18.56
N THR A 225 8.12 -11.21 17.25
CA THR A 225 9.16 -10.39 16.61
C THR A 225 8.69 -8.95 16.35
N LYS A 226 9.60 -7.99 16.51
CA LYS A 226 9.43 -6.61 16.06
C LYS A 226 10.39 -6.29 14.91
N VAL A 227 9.96 -5.41 14.02
CA VAL A 227 10.67 -4.95 12.82
C VAL A 227 11.17 -3.53 13.04
N GLU A 228 12.47 -3.34 12.90
CA GLU A 228 13.09 -2.01 12.84
C GLU A 228 13.27 -1.58 11.39
N TYR A 229 12.83 -0.36 11.08
CA TYR A 229 13.00 0.26 9.77
C TYR A 229 14.22 1.18 9.74
N ALA A 230 14.85 1.30 8.58
CA ALA A 230 16.00 2.19 8.42
C ALA A 230 15.63 3.67 8.63
N PRO A 231 16.54 4.51 9.16
CA PRO A 231 16.34 5.95 9.16
C PRO A 231 16.30 6.48 7.73
N HIS A 232 15.48 7.51 7.49
CA HIS A 232 15.25 8.07 6.15
C HIS A 232 15.06 6.98 5.07
N PRO A 233 14.13 6.02 5.22
CA PRO A 233 14.19 4.74 4.52
C PRO A 233 14.26 4.86 2.99
N TYR A 234 13.53 5.82 2.42
CA TYR A 234 13.47 6.06 0.96
C TYR A 234 14.73 6.70 0.36
N VAL A 235 15.58 7.31 1.20
CA VAL A 235 16.92 7.76 0.82
C VAL A 235 17.92 6.62 1.05
N TRP A 236 17.81 5.92 2.18
CA TRP A 236 18.67 4.79 2.53
C TRP A 236 18.70 3.70 1.44
N MET A 237 17.53 3.29 0.93
CA MET A 237 17.47 2.25 -0.11
C MET A 237 17.61 2.78 -1.56
N SER A 238 17.86 4.07 -1.76
CA SER A 238 17.80 4.71 -3.10
C SER A 238 18.79 4.15 -4.13
N SER A 239 19.92 3.62 -3.66
CA SER A 239 20.97 3.03 -4.51
C SER A 239 20.89 1.50 -4.61
N ALA A 240 20.03 0.86 -3.80
CA ALA A 240 19.74 -0.57 -3.87
C ALA A 240 18.69 -0.86 -4.95
N LYS A 241 18.60 -2.13 -5.35
CA LYS A 241 17.62 -2.61 -6.34
C LYS A 241 16.69 -3.67 -5.77
N SER A 242 15.45 -3.66 -6.23
CA SER A 242 14.43 -4.62 -5.82
C SER A 242 14.57 -5.95 -6.56
N ARG A 243 14.02 -7.01 -5.96
CA ARG A 243 13.83 -8.31 -6.63
C ARG A 243 12.87 -8.16 -7.81
N SER A 244 12.89 -9.10 -8.74
CA SER A 244 12.00 -9.13 -9.91
C SER A 244 10.51 -9.11 -9.55
N THR A 245 10.15 -9.63 -8.38
CA THR A 245 8.77 -9.63 -7.87
C THR A 245 8.37 -8.30 -7.21
N GLY A 246 9.27 -7.33 -7.10
CA GLY A 246 9.05 -6.09 -6.34
C GLY A 246 8.93 -6.30 -4.82
N LEU A 247 9.12 -7.52 -4.31
CA LEU A 247 8.99 -7.88 -2.90
C LEU A 247 10.34 -7.74 -2.18
N GLY A 248 10.64 -6.51 -1.76
CA GLY A 248 11.86 -6.18 -1.03
C GLY A 248 13.08 -5.99 -1.92
N MET A 249 14.24 -5.79 -1.28
CA MET A 249 15.49 -5.44 -1.95
C MET A 249 16.44 -6.64 -2.07
N VAL A 250 17.33 -6.60 -3.06
CA VAL A 250 18.50 -7.48 -3.16
C VAL A 250 19.57 -6.98 -2.18
N SER A 251 20.18 -7.90 -1.42
CA SER A 251 21.24 -7.58 -0.47
C SER A 251 22.60 -7.55 -1.15
N GLU A 252 22.95 -6.38 -1.67
CA GLU A 252 24.21 -6.14 -2.39
C GLU A 252 25.12 -5.11 -1.70
N GLY A 253 24.75 -4.65 -0.50
CA GLY A 253 25.48 -3.60 0.23
C GLY A 253 25.50 -2.24 -0.50
N LYS A 254 24.44 -1.96 -1.27
CA LYS A 254 24.30 -0.73 -2.07
C LYS A 254 23.45 0.34 -1.38
N GLU A 255 22.99 0.09 -0.17
CA GLU A 255 22.30 1.07 0.65
C GLU A 255 23.23 2.27 0.92
N VAL A 256 22.64 3.46 1.03
CA VAL A 256 23.40 4.65 1.41
C VAL A 256 23.95 4.45 2.83
N PRO A 257 25.27 4.61 3.06
CA PRO A 257 25.85 4.55 4.40
C PRO A 257 25.15 5.49 5.37
N LEU A 258 25.02 5.10 6.64
CA LEU A 258 24.31 5.91 7.64
C LEU A 258 24.92 7.31 7.82
N ASP A 259 26.25 7.42 7.71
CA ASP A 259 26.98 8.68 7.81
C ASP A 259 26.73 9.62 6.61
N ASP A 260 26.22 9.07 5.48
CA ASP A 260 25.87 9.81 4.26
C ASP A 260 24.37 10.15 4.16
N LEU A 261 23.59 9.77 5.18
CA LEU A 261 22.19 10.15 5.31
C LEU A 261 22.05 11.56 5.92
N PRO A 262 20.89 12.21 5.73
CA PRO A 262 20.54 13.38 6.54
C PRO A 262 20.63 13.04 8.04
N PRO A 263 20.81 14.05 8.93
CA PRO A 263 20.93 13.82 10.37
C PRO A 263 19.89 12.83 10.90
N ILE A 264 20.38 11.80 11.58
CA ILE A 264 19.55 10.73 12.13
C ILE A 264 19.12 11.13 13.54
N ASP A 265 17.82 11.27 13.70
CA ASP A 265 17.14 11.34 14.97
C ASP A 265 16.66 9.93 15.35
N GLU A 266 17.28 9.34 16.37
CA GLU A 266 17.03 7.97 16.84
C GLU A 266 15.60 7.79 17.35
N GLU A 267 14.98 8.84 17.91
CA GLU A 267 13.60 8.76 18.44
C GLU A 267 12.56 8.59 17.31
N LYS A 268 12.94 8.90 16.07
CA LYS A 268 12.09 8.73 14.89
C LYS A 268 12.22 7.35 14.26
N ILE A 269 13.22 6.55 14.62
CA ILE A 269 13.35 5.17 14.12
C ILE A 269 12.17 4.36 14.65
N GLN A 270 11.46 3.71 13.72
CA GLN A 270 10.28 2.92 14.08
C GLN A 270 10.66 1.46 14.27
N ILE A 271 10.36 0.96 15.48
CA ILE A 271 10.37 -0.46 15.81
C ILE A 271 8.91 -0.89 16.02
N LEU A 272 8.34 -1.57 15.04
CA LEU A 272 6.92 -1.95 15.00
C LEU A 272 6.74 -3.45 15.19
N PRO A 273 5.59 -3.92 15.70
CA PRO A 273 5.25 -5.35 15.66
C PRO A 273 5.34 -5.89 14.22
N MET A 274 5.80 -7.14 14.05
CA MET A 274 5.78 -7.80 12.74
C MET A 274 4.35 -8.16 12.31
N CYS A 275 3.48 -8.50 13.28
CA CYS A 275 2.04 -8.67 13.08
C CYS A 275 1.23 -7.47 13.59
N TRP A 276 0.37 -6.89 12.75
CA TRP A 276 -0.50 -5.77 13.14
C TRP A 276 -1.92 -6.26 13.40
N ARG A 277 -2.49 -5.85 14.54
CA ARG A 277 -3.83 -6.26 14.97
C ARG A 277 -4.91 -5.38 14.35
N ASN A 278 -5.94 -6.02 13.83
CA ASN A 278 -7.15 -5.36 13.37
C ASN A 278 -7.97 -4.86 14.57
N PRO A 279 -8.31 -3.57 14.65
CA PRO A 279 -9.02 -3.01 15.81
C PRO A 279 -10.50 -3.42 15.90
N VAL A 280 -11.07 -4.03 14.85
CA VAL A 280 -12.47 -4.47 14.82
C VAL A 280 -12.60 -5.99 14.89
N THR A 281 -11.70 -6.73 14.22
CA THR A 281 -11.80 -8.19 14.12
C THR A 281 -10.80 -8.94 14.99
N ASP A 282 -9.85 -8.25 15.64
CA ASP A 282 -8.71 -8.80 16.39
C ASP A 282 -7.77 -9.74 15.60
N ARG A 283 -8.05 -9.98 14.31
CA ARG A 283 -7.16 -10.73 13.40
C ARG A 283 -5.78 -10.07 13.34
N LEU A 284 -4.76 -10.88 13.10
CA LEU A 284 -3.37 -10.45 12.94
C LEU A 284 -2.98 -10.47 11.47
N ALA A 285 -2.44 -9.36 10.97
CA ALA A 285 -1.87 -9.28 9.62
C ALA A 285 -0.34 -9.33 9.72
N LEU A 286 0.31 -10.22 8.95
CA LEU A 286 1.75 -10.15 8.69
C LEU A 286 2.04 -8.89 7.88
N GLN A 287 2.46 -7.83 8.55
CA GLN A 287 2.41 -6.48 8.00
C GLN A 287 3.78 -5.80 8.11
N VAL A 288 4.65 -6.19 7.18
CA VAL A 288 6.03 -5.70 7.06
C VAL A 288 6.20 -4.96 5.75
N HIS A 289 6.87 -3.81 5.77
CA HIS A 289 7.32 -3.16 4.53
C HIS A 289 8.67 -3.75 4.08
N PRO A 290 8.71 -4.62 3.07
CA PRO A 290 9.88 -5.46 2.79
C PRO A 290 11.10 -4.68 2.27
N SER A 291 10.91 -3.50 1.68
CA SER A 291 12.04 -2.75 1.11
C SER A 291 12.83 -1.94 2.15
N ALA A 292 12.17 -1.54 3.24
CA ALA A 292 12.69 -0.58 4.22
C ALA A 292 13.16 -1.23 5.53
N VAL A 293 12.99 -2.55 5.65
CA VAL A 293 13.38 -3.31 6.84
C VAL A 293 14.89 -3.31 7.02
N ARG A 294 15.35 -3.11 8.26
CA ARG A 294 16.76 -3.07 8.63
C ARG A 294 17.15 -4.12 9.66
N LYS A 295 16.34 -4.32 10.71
CA LYS A 295 16.61 -5.29 11.78
C LYS A 295 15.36 -6.03 12.24
N LEU A 296 15.55 -7.21 12.81
CA LEU A 296 14.51 -7.96 13.52
C LEU A 296 14.88 -8.08 15.00
N HIS A 297 13.96 -7.71 15.89
CA HIS A 297 14.10 -7.83 17.34
C HIS A 297 13.28 -9.03 17.81
N LEU A 298 13.94 -10.07 18.27
CA LEU A 298 13.33 -11.36 18.62
C LEU A 298 12.86 -11.40 20.07
N ALA A 299 12.04 -12.40 20.39
CA ALA A 299 11.43 -12.59 21.71
C ALA A 299 12.45 -12.77 22.84
N ASP A 300 13.59 -13.40 22.54
CA ASP A 300 14.67 -13.68 23.49
C ASP A 300 15.64 -12.50 23.71
N GLY A 301 15.40 -11.37 23.03
CA GLY A 301 16.24 -10.18 23.06
C GLY A 301 17.34 -10.15 22.00
N THR A 302 17.46 -11.20 21.17
CA THR A 302 18.37 -11.19 20.02
C THR A 302 17.94 -10.14 19.00
N VAL A 303 18.91 -9.40 18.46
CA VAL A 303 18.69 -8.47 17.34
C VAL A 303 19.42 -8.98 16.12
N VAL A 304 18.68 -9.35 15.08
CA VAL A 304 19.23 -9.76 13.78
C VAL A 304 19.59 -8.49 13.01
N GLU A 305 20.89 -8.23 12.87
CA GLU A 305 21.44 -7.05 12.18
C GLU A 305 22.01 -7.36 10.79
N ASP A 306 22.24 -8.63 10.48
CA ASP A 306 22.65 -9.03 9.13
C ASP A 306 21.52 -8.76 8.14
N LEU A 307 21.72 -7.76 7.28
CA LEU A 307 20.67 -7.29 6.38
C LEU A 307 20.22 -8.35 5.37
N ALA A 308 21.09 -9.29 4.99
CA ALA A 308 20.73 -10.38 4.11
C ALA A 308 19.80 -11.37 4.83
N GLU A 309 20.15 -11.78 6.05
CA GLU A 309 19.32 -12.65 6.89
C GLU A 309 17.95 -12.02 7.19
N VAL A 310 17.92 -10.72 7.53
CA VAL A 310 16.69 -9.97 7.77
C VAL A 310 15.78 -10.00 6.54
N ARG A 311 16.33 -9.69 5.35
CA ARG A 311 15.55 -9.64 4.10
C ARG A 311 15.10 -11.01 3.63
N GLU A 312 15.94 -12.03 3.75
CA GLU A 312 15.56 -13.41 3.39
C GLU A 312 14.48 -13.95 4.33
N THR A 313 14.53 -13.62 5.62
CA THR A 313 13.48 -13.97 6.58
C THR A 313 12.14 -13.34 6.18
N VAL A 314 12.12 -12.02 5.94
CA VAL A 314 10.89 -11.32 5.53
C VAL A 314 10.39 -11.82 4.17
N HIS A 315 11.29 -12.04 3.21
CA HIS A 315 10.93 -12.57 1.90
C HIS A 315 10.32 -13.97 1.99
N ARG A 316 10.91 -14.89 2.76
CA ARG A 316 10.37 -16.24 2.99
C ARG A 316 8.95 -16.21 3.54
N LEU A 317 8.68 -15.29 4.47
CA LEU A 317 7.37 -15.14 5.11
C LEU A 317 6.32 -14.52 4.17
N GLN A 318 6.69 -13.52 3.35
CA GLN A 318 5.74 -12.79 2.49
C GLN A 318 5.59 -13.35 1.07
N ARG A 319 6.61 -14.02 0.52
CA ARG A 319 6.62 -14.45 -0.89
C ARG A 319 5.48 -15.40 -1.27
N PRO A 320 5.10 -16.40 -0.45
CA PRO A 320 3.92 -17.22 -0.74
C PRO A 320 2.62 -16.40 -0.80
N GLY A 321 2.56 -15.32 -0.01
CA GLY A 321 1.42 -14.41 0.05
C GLY A 321 1.17 -13.62 -1.23
N ILE A 322 2.18 -13.48 -2.08
CA ILE A 322 2.04 -12.80 -3.38
C ILE A 322 1.90 -13.76 -4.55
N SER A 323 1.77 -15.08 -4.36
CA SER A 323 1.48 -16.01 -5.48
C SER A 323 0.17 -15.62 -6.21
N PRO A 324 0.04 -15.87 -7.52
CA PRO A 324 -1.07 -15.35 -8.34
C PRO A 324 -2.47 -15.51 -7.75
N LYS A 325 -2.76 -16.69 -7.20
CA LYS A 325 -4.07 -17.02 -6.59
C LYS A 325 -4.45 -16.12 -5.41
N ASN A 326 -3.48 -15.53 -4.73
CA ASN A 326 -3.66 -14.67 -3.55
C ASN A 326 -3.78 -13.18 -3.90
N VAL A 327 -3.59 -12.81 -5.17
CA VAL A 327 -3.52 -11.41 -5.61
C VAL A 327 -4.89 -10.93 -6.09
N TYR A 328 -5.42 -9.90 -5.43
CA TYR A 328 -6.54 -9.12 -5.97
C TYR A 328 -5.99 -8.02 -6.88
N ALA A 329 -6.06 -8.25 -8.19
CA ALA A 329 -5.71 -7.27 -9.22
C ALA A 329 -6.95 -6.44 -9.58
N HIS A 330 -7.05 -5.21 -9.07
CA HIS A 330 -8.21 -4.37 -9.35
C HIS A 330 -8.18 -3.89 -10.82
N ASP A 331 -9.23 -4.22 -11.56
CA ASP A 331 -9.53 -3.70 -12.88
C ASP A 331 -10.29 -2.38 -12.75
N TRP A 332 -9.58 -1.29 -13.01
CA TRP A 332 -10.07 0.06 -12.75
C TRP A 332 -11.09 0.50 -13.80
N GLU A 333 -12.19 1.08 -13.33
CA GLU A 333 -13.10 1.86 -14.17
C GLU A 333 -13.02 3.36 -13.82
N GLN A 334 -13.33 4.23 -14.78
CA GLN A 334 -13.39 5.66 -14.49
C GLN A 334 -14.48 5.94 -13.44
N GLY A 335 -14.14 6.72 -12.42
CA GLY A 335 -15.02 6.99 -11.29
C GLY A 335 -14.93 5.96 -10.16
N ASP A 336 -14.12 4.91 -10.28
CA ASP A 336 -13.85 4.01 -9.16
C ASP A 336 -13.17 4.76 -8.02
N PHE A 337 -13.75 4.64 -6.83
CA PHE A 337 -13.15 5.06 -5.58
C PHE A 337 -12.84 3.84 -4.73
N VAL A 338 -11.54 3.59 -4.53
CA VAL A 338 -11.05 2.48 -3.73
C VAL A 338 -10.57 3.00 -2.39
N ILE A 339 -11.01 2.33 -1.31
CA ILE A 339 -10.51 2.52 0.04
C ILE A 339 -9.86 1.21 0.45
N PHE A 340 -8.61 1.24 0.93
CA PHE A 340 -8.00 0.04 1.49
C PHE A 340 -7.44 0.27 2.89
N HIS A 341 -7.54 -0.76 3.71
CA HIS A 341 -7.00 -0.84 5.05
C HIS A 341 -5.48 -1.01 4.94
N ASN A 342 -4.77 0.11 4.86
CA ASN A 342 -3.32 0.16 4.68
C ASN A 342 -2.55 -0.65 5.75
N ARG A 343 -3.15 -0.87 6.92
CA ARG A 343 -2.58 -1.67 8.01
C ARG A 343 -2.90 -3.18 7.95
N GLY A 344 -3.62 -3.64 6.92
CA GLY A 344 -3.97 -5.05 6.75
C GLY A 344 -3.64 -5.63 5.38
N VAL A 345 -3.20 -4.80 4.43
CA VAL A 345 -2.78 -5.24 3.09
C VAL A 345 -1.41 -4.67 2.76
N ILE A 346 -0.65 -5.38 1.93
CA ILE A 346 0.41 -4.74 1.13
C ILE A 346 -0.08 -4.66 -0.31
N HIS A 347 0.41 -3.66 -1.03
CA HIS A 347 -0.05 -3.39 -2.39
C HIS A 347 1.09 -2.96 -3.32
N SER A 348 0.84 -3.07 -4.62
CA SER A 348 1.80 -2.70 -5.65
C SER A 348 1.07 -2.14 -6.87
N VAL A 349 1.64 -1.11 -7.49
CA VAL A 349 1.20 -0.68 -8.82
C VAL A 349 1.79 -1.62 -9.88
N VAL A 350 0.99 -1.87 -10.91
CA VAL A 350 1.33 -2.78 -11.99
C VAL A 350 1.04 -2.12 -13.32
N GLY A 351 2.01 -2.22 -14.23
CA GLY A 351 1.82 -1.92 -15.64
C GLY A 351 3.01 -1.18 -16.23
N ALA A 352 3.13 -1.31 -17.54
CA ALA A 352 4.06 -0.55 -18.35
C ALA A 352 3.24 0.15 -19.43
N PHE A 353 3.26 1.48 -19.40
CA PHE A 353 2.42 2.32 -20.25
C PHE A 353 3.21 2.78 -21.47
N ALA A 354 2.55 2.84 -22.62
CA ALA A 354 3.04 3.60 -23.75
C ALA A 354 2.98 5.11 -23.46
N GLU A 355 3.72 5.90 -24.23
CA GLU A 355 3.83 7.35 -24.02
C GLU A 355 2.48 8.09 -24.16
N ASP A 356 1.58 7.59 -25.01
CA ASP A 356 0.26 8.16 -25.30
C ASP A 356 -0.86 7.65 -24.36
N GLU A 357 -0.58 6.63 -23.55
CA GLU A 357 -1.55 6.08 -22.60
C GLU A 357 -1.65 6.93 -21.33
N VAL A 358 -2.63 7.82 -21.31
CA VAL A 358 -2.85 8.74 -20.18
C VAL A 358 -3.65 8.09 -19.07
N ARG A 359 -3.06 8.06 -17.87
CA ARG A 359 -3.70 7.65 -16.60
C ARG A 359 -3.69 8.85 -15.65
N LEU A 360 -4.82 9.13 -15.00
CA LEU A 360 -4.95 10.22 -14.04
C LEU A 360 -5.75 9.77 -12.83
N PHE A 361 -5.13 9.83 -11.65
CA PHE A 361 -5.68 9.33 -10.39
C PHE A 361 -5.43 10.33 -9.28
N ARG A 362 -6.30 10.31 -8.27
CA ARG A 362 -6.05 10.96 -6.98
C ARG A 362 -5.71 9.93 -5.91
N GLN A 363 -4.71 10.21 -5.10
CA GLN A 363 -4.35 9.42 -3.92
C GLN A 363 -4.39 10.29 -2.67
N CYS A 364 -4.97 9.75 -1.60
CA CYS A 364 -4.93 10.38 -0.28
C CYS A 364 -4.57 9.33 0.78
N ASN A 365 -3.52 9.61 1.54
CA ASN A 365 -3.16 8.88 2.74
C ASN A 365 -2.65 9.88 3.79
N ILE A 366 -3.04 9.70 5.05
CA ILE A 366 -2.76 10.64 6.13
C ILE A 366 -1.96 9.94 7.22
N ALA A 367 -0.89 10.58 7.69
CA ALA A 367 -0.09 10.06 8.78
C ALA A 367 -0.99 9.88 10.02
N ALA A 368 -1.00 8.67 10.56
CA ALA A 368 -1.89 8.35 11.66
C ALA A 368 -1.44 9.01 12.98
N ALA A 369 -2.36 9.15 13.91
CA ALA A 369 -2.09 9.64 15.26
C ALA A 369 -1.35 8.62 16.12
N ARG A 370 -1.49 7.32 15.82
CA ARG A 370 -0.98 6.22 16.66
C ARG A 370 -0.29 5.16 15.84
N LEU A 371 0.76 4.57 16.38
CA LEU A 371 1.44 3.41 15.79
C LEU A 371 0.51 2.18 15.77
N PRO A 372 0.71 1.24 14.83
CA PRO A 372 -0.03 -0.01 14.80
C PRO A 372 0.22 -0.82 16.08
N GLN A 373 -0.84 -1.49 16.55
CA GLN A 373 -0.76 -2.38 17.71
C GLN A 373 -0.46 -3.80 17.27
N GLY A 374 0.32 -4.53 18.08
CA GLY A 374 0.65 -5.93 17.84
C GLY A 374 -0.35 -6.90 18.48
N PRO A 375 -0.01 -8.19 18.52
CA PRO A 375 -0.72 -9.17 19.32
C PRO A 375 -0.83 -8.74 20.78
N VAL A 376 -1.98 -9.00 21.40
CA VAL A 376 -2.15 -8.84 22.85
C VAL A 376 -1.73 -10.15 23.51
N GLU A 377 -0.99 -10.08 24.62
CA GLU A 377 -0.76 -11.24 25.47
C GLU A 377 -2.11 -11.74 25.99
N VAL A 378 -2.53 -12.92 25.54
CA VAL A 378 -3.64 -13.62 26.17
C VAL A 378 -3.06 -14.15 27.48
N ALA A 379 -3.45 -13.56 28.61
CA ALA A 379 -3.12 -14.12 29.91
C ALA A 379 -3.50 -15.60 29.90
N ALA A 380 -2.53 -16.49 30.14
CA ALA A 380 -2.78 -17.91 30.20
C ALA A 380 -3.94 -18.14 31.19
N ALA A 381 -5.02 -18.78 30.71
CA ALA A 381 -6.10 -19.18 31.59
C ALA A 381 -5.50 -20.07 32.68
N VAL A 382 -5.51 -19.56 33.92
CA VAL A 382 -4.97 -20.23 35.11
C VAL A 382 -5.73 -21.50 35.41
#